data_AF-A0A3N5ZY54-F1
#
_entry.id   AF-A0A3N5ZY54-F1
#
_cell.length_a   1.000
_cell.length_b   1.000
_cell.length_c   1.000
_cell.angle_alpha   90.00
_cell.angle_beta   90.00
_cell.angle_gamma   90.00
#
_symmetry.space_group_name_H-M   'P 1'
#
loop_
_entity.id
_entity.type
_entity.pdbx_description
1 polymer ?
#
loop_
_entity_poly.entity_id
_entity_poly.type
_entity_poly.pdbx_seq_one_letter_code
_entity_poly.pdbx_strand_id
1 'polypeptide(L)'
;MDRRALTGKIVIAGLGCWLLAASGASFYRSRNLAEPVVLGPGVTAVTRLSTYFTGLAGTVNDCNLYVLEGKEPGGTVLVLGGSHPEEPAGRLAAWLLVENAVVQKGRLIVALSANRSGT
;
A
#
# COMPACT_ATOMS: atom_id res chain seq x y z
N MET A 1 -8.65 -51.02 0.24
CA MET A 1 -7.50 -50.11 0.11
C MET A 1 -6.49 -50.49 1.19
N ASP A 2 -5.21 -50.66 0.86
CA ASP A 2 -4.17 -50.97 1.85
C ASP A 2 -4.14 -49.90 2.96
N ARG A 3 -4.13 -50.31 4.24
CA ARG A 3 -4.10 -49.39 5.38
C ARG A 3 -2.88 -48.47 5.31
N ARG A 4 -1.74 -48.97 4.83
CA ARG A 4 -0.52 -48.14 4.65
C ARG A 4 -0.74 -47.06 3.60
N ALA A 5 -1.40 -47.40 2.49
CA ALA A 5 -1.74 -46.45 1.44
C ALA A 5 -2.76 -45.40 1.92
N LEU A 6 -3.74 -45.78 2.77
CA LEU A 6 -4.68 -44.83 3.37
C LEU A 6 -3.98 -43.86 4.34
N THR A 7 -3.12 -44.38 5.23
CA THR A 7 -2.33 -43.55 6.16
C THR A 7 -1.45 -42.55 5.40
N GLY A 8 -0.75 -42.99 4.36
CA GLY A 8 0.06 -42.11 3.52
C GLY A 8 -0.75 -40.98 2.88
N LYS A 9 -1.94 -41.28 2.35
CA LYS A 9 -2.85 -40.25 1.78
C LYS A 9 -3.30 -39.23 2.82
N ILE A 10 -3.64 -39.68 4.03
CA ILE A 10 -4.06 -38.78 5.11
C ILE A 10 -2.91 -37.85 5.52
N VAL A 11 -1.69 -38.38 5.65
CA VAL A 11 -0.51 -37.57 6.00
C VAL A 11 -0.22 -36.52 4.93
N ILE A 12 -0.21 -36.91 3.65
CA ILE A 12 0.02 -35.98 2.54
C ILE A 12 -1.07 -34.90 2.48
N ALA A 13 -2.35 -35.29 2.63
CA ALA A 13 -3.46 -34.34 2.67
C ALA A 13 -3.33 -33.37 3.85
N GLY A 14 -3.00 -33.88 5.05
CA GLY A 14 -2.77 -33.06 6.23
C GLY A 14 -1.62 -32.05 6.05
N LEU A 15 -0.48 -32.50 5.51
CA LEU A 15 0.65 -31.63 5.19
C LEU A 15 0.29 -30.59 4.13
N GLY A 16 -0.47 -30.98 3.10
CA GLY A 16 -0.97 -30.07 2.07
C GLY A 16 -1.90 -29.00 2.66
N CYS A 17 -2.87 -29.38 3.48
CA CYS A 17 -3.75 -28.44 4.18
C CYS A 17 -2.97 -27.49 5.08
N TRP A 18 -1.97 -28.01 5.81
CA TRP A 18 -1.12 -27.19 6.66
C TRP A 18 -0.31 -26.18 5.86
N LEU A 19 0.31 -26.59 4.75
CA LEU A 19 1.06 -25.70 3.85
C LEU A 19 0.16 -24.60 3.26
N LEU A 20 -1.05 -24.95 2.82
CA LEU A 20 -2.03 -23.98 2.31
C LEU A 20 -2.42 -22.96 3.38
N ALA A 21 -2.74 -23.41 4.59
CA ALA A 21 -3.11 -22.53 5.69
C ALA A 21 -1.96 -21.61 6.11
N ALA A 22 -0.74 -22.16 6.27
CA ALA A 22 0.44 -21.41 6.64
C ALA A 22 0.81 -20.37 5.58
N SER A 23 0.78 -20.76 4.29
CA SER A 23 1.07 -19.85 3.17
C SER A 23 0.01 -18.76 3.05
N GLY A 24 -1.27 -19.12 3.12
CA GLY A 24 -2.38 -18.16 3.10
C GLY A 24 -2.29 -17.14 4.23
N ALA A 25 -1.98 -17.59 5.46
CA ALA A 25 -1.76 -16.70 6.59
C ALA A 25 -0.54 -15.78 6.36
N SER A 26 0.54 -16.29 5.77
CA SER A 26 1.72 -15.49 5.44
C SER A 26 1.42 -14.40 4.42
N PHE A 27 0.76 -14.74 3.30
CA PHE A 27 0.36 -13.76 2.28
C PHE A 27 -0.63 -12.74 2.81
N TYR A 28 -1.59 -13.17 3.65
CA TYR A 28 -2.53 -12.25 4.28
C TYR A 28 -1.82 -11.23 5.18
N ARG A 29 -0.85 -11.68 5.99
CA ARG A 29 -0.03 -10.76 6.81
C ARG A 29 0.80 -9.82 5.95
N SER A 30 1.43 -10.32 4.89
CA SER A 30 2.23 -9.49 3.98
C SER A 30 1.39 -8.40 3.32
N ARG A 31 0.20 -8.74 2.83
CA ARG A 31 -0.74 -7.80 2.19
C ARG A 31 -1.27 -6.72 3.13
N ASN A 32 -1.37 -7.03 4.43
CA ASN A 32 -1.88 -6.10 5.43
C ASN A 32 -0.76 -5.52 6.29
N LEU A 33 0.50 -5.65 5.86
CA LEU A 33 1.63 -5.07 6.56
C LEU A 33 1.50 -3.54 6.51
N ALA A 34 1.39 -2.93 7.69
CA ALA A 34 1.38 -1.49 7.79
C ALA A 34 2.79 -0.96 7.54
N GLU A 35 3.01 -0.39 6.35
CA GLU A 35 4.24 0.32 6.03
C GLU A 35 4.19 1.72 6.68
N PRO A 36 5.05 2.02 7.66
CA PRO A 36 5.06 3.34 8.26
C PRO A 36 5.55 4.37 7.24
N VAL A 37 4.98 5.57 7.32
CA VAL A 37 5.51 6.77 6.68
C VAL A 37 5.61 7.85 7.74
N VAL A 38 6.74 8.55 7.81
CA VAL A 38 6.89 9.67 8.72
C VAL A 38 6.25 10.90 8.08
N LEU A 39 5.40 11.63 8.79
CA LEU A 39 4.87 12.88 8.27
C LEU A 39 5.96 13.94 8.38
N GLY A 40 6.52 14.34 7.22
CA GLY A 40 7.51 15.38 7.13
C GLY A 40 6.95 16.75 7.53
N PRO A 41 7.82 17.74 7.82
CA PRO A 41 7.41 19.09 8.24
C PRO A 41 6.62 19.85 7.18
N GLY A 42 6.69 19.44 5.90
CA GLY A 42 5.91 20.04 4.82
C GLY A 42 4.50 19.47 4.67
N VAL A 43 4.15 18.37 5.36
CA VAL A 43 2.80 17.77 5.27
C VAL A 43 1.80 18.63 6.05
N THR A 44 0.82 19.18 5.34
CA THR A 44 -0.23 20.03 5.91
C THR A 44 -1.51 19.24 6.16
N ALA A 45 -1.77 18.19 5.39
CA ALA A 45 -2.91 17.30 5.58
C ALA A 45 -2.67 15.90 5.03
N VAL A 46 -3.40 14.93 5.58
CA VAL A 46 -3.55 13.60 4.99
C VAL A 46 -5.04 13.39 4.73
N THR A 47 -5.41 13.18 3.47
CA THR A 47 -6.78 12.92 3.04
C THR A 47 -6.90 11.55 2.40
N ARG A 48 -8.12 11.11 2.12
CA ARG A 48 -8.39 9.86 1.39
C ARG A 48 -8.67 10.16 -0.07
N LEU A 49 -8.31 9.25 -0.97
CA LEU A 49 -8.70 9.36 -2.37
C LEU A 49 -10.23 9.36 -2.53
N SER A 50 -10.95 8.66 -1.64
CA SER A 50 -12.41 8.67 -1.59
C SER A 50 -13.05 10.02 -1.28
N THR A 51 -12.29 10.99 -0.76
CA THR A 51 -12.73 12.39 -0.64
C THR A 51 -13.00 13.02 -2.01
N TYR A 52 -12.26 12.60 -3.05
CA TYR A 52 -12.43 13.07 -4.42
C TYR A 52 -13.37 12.17 -5.24
N PHE A 53 -13.40 10.87 -4.94
CA PHE A 53 -14.29 9.92 -5.60
C PHE A 53 -14.88 8.90 -4.61
N THR A 54 -16.12 9.15 -4.20
CA THR A 54 -16.81 8.40 -3.14
C THR A 54 -16.97 6.91 -3.43
N GLY A 55 -16.96 6.49 -4.70
CA GLY A 55 -17.05 5.08 -5.09
C GLY A 55 -15.90 4.21 -4.58
N LEU A 56 -14.79 4.81 -4.15
CA LEU A 56 -13.67 4.09 -3.54
C LEU A 56 -13.79 3.94 -2.02
N ALA A 57 -14.72 4.63 -1.36
CA ALA A 57 -14.83 4.60 0.10
C ALA A 57 -14.99 3.16 0.62
N GLY A 58 -14.12 2.76 1.57
CA GLY A 58 -14.11 1.42 2.14
C GLY A 58 -13.53 0.33 1.24
N THR A 59 -13.11 0.65 0.02
CA THR A 59 -12.40 -0.30 -0.86
C THR A 59 -10.92 -0.36 -0.51
N VAL A 60 -10.28 -1.44 -0.94
CA VAL A 60 -8.82 -1.62 -0.85
C VAL A 60 -8.03 -0.52 -1.60
N ASN A 61 -8.64 0.11 -2.62
CA ASN A 61 -7.99 1.15 -3.42
C ASN A 61 -8.14 2.56 -2.84
N ASP A 62 -8.80 2.73 -1.69
CA ASP A 62 -8.91 4.03 -1.02
C ASP A 62 -7.59 4.39 -0.31
N CYS A 63 -6.61 4.86 -1.09
CA CYS A 63 -5.31 5.22 -0.58
C CYS A 63 -5.31 6.59 0.13
N ASN A 64 -4.28 6.79 0.97
CA ASN A 64 -4.01 8.10 1.54
C ASN A 64 -3.35 9.00 0.48
N LEU A 65 -3.77 10.26 0.49
CA LEU A 65 -3.14 11.35 -0.23
C LEU A 65 -2.51 12.30 0.78
N TYR A 66 -1.21 12.54 0.62
CA TYR A 66 -0.44 13.43 1.47
C TYR A 66 -0.35 14.78 0.77
N VAL A 67 -0.88 15.81 1.42
CA VAL A 67 -0.92 17.16 0.88
C VAL A 67 0.14 17.99 1.57
N LEU A 68 1.00 18.60 0.76
CA LEU A 68 2.01 19.56 1.18
C LEU A 68 1.70 20.89 0.51
N GLU A 69 1.37 21.91 1.29
CA GLU A 69 0.95 23.22 0.77
C GLU A 69 1.95 24.31 1.17
N GLY A 70 2.38 25.08 0.18
CA GLY A 70 3.28 26.21 0.37
C GLY A 70 2.58 27.44 0.90
N LYS A 71 3.37 28.40 1.39
CA LYS A 71 2.85 29.67 1.93
C LYS A 71 2.39 30.63 0.84
N GLU A 72 2.95 30.51 -0.35
CA GLU A 72 2.62 31.36 -1.49
C GLU A 72 1.75 30.61 -2.52
N PRO A 73 0.86 31.31 -3.24
CA PRO A 73 0.10 30.71 -4.33
C PRO A 73 1.03 30.21 -5.45
N GLY A 74 0.64 29.13 -6.11
CA GLY A 74 1.42 28.52 -7.18
C GLY A 74 0.72 27.30 -7.80
N GLY A 75 1.45 26.58 -8.65
CA GLY A 75 0.93 25.38 -9.32
C GLY A 75 0.66 24.22 -8.36
N THR A 76 -0.13 23.25 -8.84
CA THR A 76 -0.33 21.97 -8.14
C THR A 76 0.38 20.85 -8.89
N VAL A 77 1.15 20.04 -8.18
CA VAL A 77 1.80 18.83 -8.70
C VAL A 77 1.20 17.61 -8.01
N LEU A 78 0.86 16.59 -8.80
CA LEU A 78 0.47 15.27 -8.31
C LEU A 78 1.59 14.27 -8.58
N VAL A 79 2.05 13.57 -7.55
CA VAL A 79 3.02 12.48 -7.65
C VAL A 79 2.34 11.18 -7.24
N LEU A 80 2.46 10.16 -8.09
CA LEU A 80 1.93 8.83 -7.86
C LEU A 80 3.09 7.83 -7.80
N GLY A 81 3.30 7.24 -6.63
CA GLY A 81 4.21 6.11 -6.44
C GLY A 81 3.48 4.78 -6.58
N GLY A 82 4.19 3.70 -6.95
CA GLY A 82 3.65 2.34 -6.90
C GLY A 82 2.41 2.12 -7.79
N SER A 83 2.39 2.65 -9.01
CA SER A 83 1.38 2.29 -10.02
C SER A 83 1.50 0.80 -10.38
N HIS A 84 2.72 0.32 -10.52
CA HIS A 84 3.06 -1.09 -10.56
C HIS A 84 3.79 -1.49 -9.26
N PRO A 85 3.34 -2.51 -8.53
CA PRO A 85 3.97 -2.95 -7.28
C PRO A 85 5.45 -3.34 -7.41
N GLU A 86 5.84 -3.81 -8.58
CA GLU A 86 7.20 -4.25 -8.93
C GLU A 86 8.16 -3.10 -9.28
N GLU A 87 7.72 -1.84 -9.19
CA GLU A 87 8.54 -0.64 -9.44
C GLU A 87 8.89 0.09 -8.12
N PRO A 88 9.74 -0.49 -7.24
CA PRO A 88 9.94 0.00 -5.88
C PRO A 88 10.62 1.38 -5.81
N ALA A 89 11.40 1.76 -6.83
CA ALA A 89 12.11 3.04 -6.84
C ALA A 89 11.15 4.23 -6.89
N GLY A 90 10.13 4.17 -7.76
CA GLY A 90 9.11 5.23 -7.85
C GLY A 90 8.26 5.32 -6.58
N ARG A 91 7.95 4.17 -5.98
CA ARG A 91 7.27 4.10 -4.69
C ARG A 91 8.10 4.75 -3.59
N LEU A 92 9.37 4.38 -3.45
CA LEU A 92 10.26 4.95 -2.44
C LEU A 92 10.47 6.46 -2.63
N ALA A 93 10.57 6.94 -3.87
CA ALA A 93 10.67 8.37 -4.16
C ALA A 93 9.46 9.15 -3.64
N ALA A 94 8.23 8.60 -3.78
CA ALA A 94 7.03 9.19 -3.22
C ALA A 94 7.09 9.27 -1.68
N TRP A 95 7.60 8.24 -1.01
CA TRP A 95 7.84 8.26 0.44
C TRP A 95 8.81 9.36 0.85
N LEU A 96 9.95 9.44 0.17
CA LEU A 96 10.97 10.46 0.46
C LEU A 96 10.43 11.89 0.31
N LEU A 97 9.56 12.12 -0.69
CA LEU A 97 8.89 13.41 -0.85
C LEU A 97 7.98 13.73 0.34
N VAL A 98 7.16 12.79 0.79
CA VAL A 98 6.28 13.01 1.95
C VAL A 98 7.07 13.27 3.24
N GLU A 99 8.19 12.56 3.42
CA GLU A 99 8.99 12.65 4.63
C GLU A 99 9.87 13.91 4.69
N ASN A 100 10.25 14.48 3.55
CA ASN A 100 11.31 15.50 3.50
C ASN A 100 10.95 16.77 2.74
N ALA A 101 9.99 16.74 1.80
CA ALA A 101 9.73 17.91 0.97
C ALA A 101 9.07 19.03 1.80
N VAL A 102 9.45 20.26 1.50
CA VAL A 102 8.82 21.48 2.04
C VAL A 102 8.49 22.37 0.86
N VAL A 103 7.21 22.50 0.54
CA VAL A 103 6.73 23.33 -0.57
C VAL A 103 6.75 24.79 -0.16
N GLN A 104 7.34 25.66 -0.98
CA GLN A 104 7.33 27.11 -0.73
C GLN A 104 6.16 27.80 -1.42
N LYS A 105 5.90 27.42 -2.69
CA LYS A 105 4.85 28.00 -3.55
C LYS A 105 4.00 26.90 -4.16
N GLY A 106 2.68 27.05 -4.10
CA GLY A 106 1.74 26.08 -4.65
C GLY A 106 1.57 24.85 -3.76
N ARG A 107 1.32 23.70 -4.38
CA ARG A 107 0.93 22.47 -3.66
C ARG A 107 1.50 21.21 -4.30
N LEU A 108 1.93 20.27 -3.45
CA LEU A 108 2.29 18.92 -3.83
C LEU A 108 1.28 17.94 -3.21
N ILE A 109 0.70 17.09 -4.02
CA ILE A 109 -0.17 15.99 -3.59
C ILE A 109 0.56 14.69 -3.92
N VAL A 110 0.73 13.81 -2.94
CA VAL A 110 1.45 12.56 -3.12
C VAL A 110 0.55 11.38 -2.78
N ALA A 111 0.39 10.45 -3.71
CA ALA A 111 -0.09 9.11 -3.41
C ALA A 111 1.13 8.19 -3.32
N LEU A 112 1.35 7.63 -2.14
CA LEU A 112 2.48 6.75 -1.85
C LEU A 112 2.41 5.46 -2.69
N SER A 113 1.25 4.81 -2.69
CA SER A 113 0.92 3.66 -3.54
C SER A 113 -0.41 3.93 -4.25
N ALA A 114 -0.34 4.24 -5.55
CA ALA A 114 -1.50 4.44 -6.40
C ALA A 114 -2.26 3.14 -6.65
N ASN A 115 -1.53 2.01 -6.74
CA ASN A 115 -2.11 0.68 -6.82
C ASN A 115 -2.07 -0.04 -5.47
N ARG A 116 -2.90 0.44 -4.52
CA ARG A 116 -2.99 -0.12 -3.17
C ARG A 116 -3.54 -1.55 -3.12
N SER A 117 -4.22 -2.01 -4.16
CA SER A 117 -4.67 -3.41 -4.22
C SER A 117 -3.58 -4.40 -4.62
N GLY A 118 -2.56 -3.95 -5.35
CA GLY A 118 -1.40 -4.74 -5.75
C GLY A 118 -0.18 -4.59 -4.84
N THR A 119 -0.09 -3.48 -4.09
CA THR A 119 0.95 -3.23 -3.07
C THR A 119 0.46 -3.65 -1.69
#